data_AF-A0A3R7VEY3-F1
#
_entry.id   AF-A0A3R7VEY3-F1
#
_cell.length_a   1.000
_cell.length_b   1.000
_cell.length_c   1.000
_cell.angle_alpha   90.00
_cell.angle_beta   90.00
_cell.angle_gamma   90.00
#
_symmetry.space_group_name_H-M   'P 1'
#
loop_
_entity.id
_entity.type
_entity.pdbx_description
1 polymer ?
#
loop_
_entity_poly.entity_id
_entity_poly.type
_entity_poly.pdbx_seq_one_letter_code
_entity_poly.pdbx_strand_id
1 'polypeptide(L)' 'MMKKEQLKIGGASGFWGDADRSTYQLLQTGRLDVIVYDYFAEINMSIMTRANARI' A
#
# COMPACT_ATOMS: atom_id res chain seq x y z
N MET A 1 14.16 5.79 -29.95
CA MET A 1 12.95 6.08 -29.15
C MET A 1 13.17 5.49 -27.77
N MET A 2 13.33 6.31 -26.73
CA MET A 2 13.54 5.80 -25.37
C MET A 2 12.28 5.07 -24.91
N LYS A 3 12.42 3.79 -24.56
CA LYS A 3 11.33 2.96 -24.06
C LYS A 3 10.94 3.51 -22.70
N LYS A 4 9.68 3.93 -22.52
CA LYS A 4 9.15 4.34 -21.22
C LYS A 4 9.19 3.11 -20.32
N GLU A 5 10.16 3.04 -19.42
CA GLU A 5 10.27 1.91 -18.48
C GLU A 5 9.00 1.86 -17.63
N GLN A 6 8.30 0.72 -17.67
CA GLN A 6 7.13 0.49 -16.84
C GLN A 6 7.61 0.22 -15.43
N LEU A 7 7.37 1.17 -14.53
CA LEU A 7 7.65 1.03 -13.10
C LEU A 7 6.69 0.00 -12.49
N LYS A 8 7.22 -1.03 -11.85
CA LYS A 8 6.46 -2.09 -11.19
C LYS A 8 6.40 -1.81 -9.70
N ILE A 9 5.19 -1.53 -9.23
CA ILE A 9 4.91 -1.14 -7.84
C ILE A 9 4.15 -2.29 -7.19
N GLY A 10 4.59 -2.74 -6.02
CA GLY A 10 3.88 -3.75 -5.21
C GLY A 10 3.38 -3.13 -3.92
N GLY A 11 2.12 -3.40 -3.58
CA GLY A 11 1.54 -3.05 -2.28
C GLY A 11 1.79 -4.17 -1.29
N ALA A 12 2.61 -3.92 -0.28
CA ALA A 12 2.84 -4.87 0.81
C ALA A 12 2.31 -4.23 2.11
N SER A 13 1.33 -4.87 2.75
CA SER A 13 0.78 -4.52 4.07
C SER A 13 -0.05 -3.23 4.14
N GLY A 14 -1.23 -3.36 4.76
CA GLY A 14 -2.14 -2.25 5.08
C GLY A 14 -3.63 -2.55 4.97
N PHE A 15 -3.99 -3.61 4.26
CA PHE A 15 -5.38 -3.94 3.94
C PHE A 15 -5.90 -5.14 4.74
N TRP A 16 -7.20 -5.11 5.05
CA TRP A 16 -7.92 -6.29 5.54
C TRP A 16 -7.78 -7.43 4.52
N GLY A 17 -7.20 -8.56 4.94
CA GLY A 17 -7.02 -9.75 4.09
C GLY A 17 -5.69 -9.83 3.34
N ASP A 18 -4.76 -8.91 3.58
CA ASP A 18 -3.39 -9.02 3.05
C ASP A 18 -2.62 -10.15 3.75
N ALA A 19 -1.68 -10.79 3.05
CA ALA A 19 -0.91 -11.90 3.64
C ALA A 19 0.12 -11.36 4.66
N ASP A 20 0.25 -12.02 5.82
CA ASP A 20 1.26 -11.66 6.85
C ASP A 20 2.70 -11.63 6.31
N ARG A 21 2.96 -12.31 5.18
CA ARG A 21 4.25 -12.39 4.49
C ARG A 21 4.24 -11.75 3.09
N SER A 22 3.31 -10.85 2.80
CA SER A 22 3.14 -10.22 1.48
C SER A 22 4.44 -9.58 0.97
N THR A 23 5.18 -8.88 1.83
CA THR A 23 6.51 -8.31 1.50
C THR A 23 7.49 -9.37 0.99
N TYR A 24 7.63 -10.48 1.72
CA TYR A 24 8.57 -11.54 1.36
C TYR A 24 8.20 -12.19 0.03
N GLN A 25 6.91 -12.43 -0.18
CA GLN A 25 6.39 -13.02 -1.42
C GLN A 25 6.59 -12.09 -2.63
N LEU A 26 6.32 -10.79 -2.46
CA LEU A 26 6.54 -9.80 -3.51
C LEU A 26 8.01 -9.67 -3.89
N LEU A 27 8.91 -9.69 -2.90
CA LEU A 27 10.36 -9.66 -3.13
C LEU A 27 10.86 -10.94 -3.81
N GLN A 28 10.30 -12.12 -3.48
CA GLN A 28 10.65 -13.37 -4.16
C GLN A 28 10.35 -13.37 -5.65
N THR A 29 9.39 -12.56 -6.12
CA THR A 29 9.09 -12.49 -7.56
C THR A 29 10.25 -11.90 -8.37
N GLY A 30 11.11 -11.07 -7.76
CA GLY A 30 12.22 -10.38 -8.42
C GLY A 30 11.80 -9.38 -9.51
N ARG A 31 10.51 -9.04 -9.58
CA ARG A 31 9.92 -8.21 -10.64
C ARG A 31 9.40 -6.87 -10.11
N LEU A 32 9.92 -6.40 -9.00
CA LEU A 32 9.40 -5.21 -8.33
C LEU A 32 10.47 -4.14 -8.24
N ASP A 33 10.09 -2.91 -8.58
CA ASP A 33 10.98 -1.75 -8.51
C ASP A 33 10.74 -0.97 -7.20
N VAL A 34 9.49 -0.94 -6.72
CA VAL A 34 9.09 -0.19 -5.52
C VAL A 34 8.07 -0.99 -4.70
N ILE A 35 8.22 -0.97 -3.37
CA ILE A 35 7.21 -1.48 -2.42
C ILE A 35 6.53 -0.30 -1.72
N VAL A 36 5.21 -0.36 -1.63
CA VAL A 36 4.39 0.62 -0.90
C VAL A 36 3.70 -0.09 0.26
N TYR A 37 3.75 0.53 1.43
CA TYR A 37 2.99 0.13 2.61
C TYR A 37 1.89 1.17 2.85
N ASP A 38 0.63 0.75 2.93
CA ASP A 38 -0.47 1.64 3.27
C ASP A 38 -0.81 1.45 4.76
N TYR A 39 0.01 2.06 5.60
CA TYR A 39 -0.35 2.19 7.00
C TYR A 39 -1.33 3.38 7.08
N PHE A 40 -2.62 3.08 7.26
CA PHE A 40 -3.57 3.98 7.95
C PHE A 40 -4.34 5.02 7.11
N ALA A 41 -5.16 4.57 6.16
CA ALA A 41 -6.34 5.36 5.76
C ALA A 41 -7.50 5.22 6.76
N GLU A 42 -7.72 4.02 7.32
CA GLU A 42 -8.95 3.69 8.08
C GLU A 42 -9.07 4.43 9.42
N ILE A 43 -8.04 4.40 10.28
CA ILE A 43 -8.11 5.09 11.58
C ILE A 43 -8.01 6.61 11.40
N ASN A 44 -7.17 7.12 10.50
CA ASN A 44 -7.12 8.54 10.18
C ASN A 44 -8.49 9.05 9.72
N MET A 45 -9.17 8.33 8.81
CA MET A 45 -10.53 8.69 8.40
C MET A 45 -11.52 8.59 9.55
N SER A 46 -11.47 7.54 10.40
CA SER A 46 -12.36 7.45 11.56
C SER A 46 -12.21 8.64 12.54
N ILE A 47 -10.98 9.13 12.72
CA ILE A 47 -10.67 10.32 13.53
C ILE A 47 -11.21 11.58 12.85
N MET A 48 -10.98 11.77 11.54
CA MET A 48 -11.47 12.93 10.79
C MET A 48 -13.00 12.95 10.66
N THR A 49 -13.64 11.80 10.45
CA THR A 49 -15.11 11.66 10.44
C THR A 49 -15.68 12.03 11.81
N ARG A 50 -15.07 11.58 12.91
CA ARG A 50 -15.49 11.95 14.27
C ARG A 50 -15.24 13.44 14.58
N ALA A 51 -14.19 14.04 14.01
CA ALA A 51 -13.93 15.47 14.12
C ALA A 51 -14.94 16.31 13.33
N ASN A 52 -15.30 15.90 12.11
CA ASN A 52 -16.29 16.58 11.27
C ASN A 52 -17.74 16.40 11.76
N ALA A 53 -18.06 15.29 12.44
CA ALA A 53 -19.40 15.04 12.99
C ALA A 53 -19.75 15.89 14.23
N ARG A 54 -18.80 16.68 14.75
CA ARG A 54 -18.99 17.58 15.91
C ARG A 54 -19.20 19.05 15.50
N ILE A 55 -19.22 19.37 14.21
CA ILE A 55 -19.47 20.70 13.66
C ILE A 55 -20.90 20.77 13.13
#